data_AF-A0A5S4YHA6-F1
#
_entry.id   AF-A0A5S4YHA6-F1
#
_cell.length_a   1.000
_cell.length_b   1.000
_cell.length_c   1.000
_cell.angle_alpha   90.00
_cell.angle_beta   90.00
_cell.angle_gamma   90.00
#
_symmetry.space_group_name_H-M   'P 1'
#
loop_
_entity.id
_entity.type
_entity.pdbx_description
1 polymer ?
#
loop_
_entity_poly.entity_id
_entity_poly.type
_entity_poly.pdbx_seq_one_letter_code
_entity_poly.pdbx_strand_id
1 'polypeptide(L)'
;MKIPHLFFAILASISPANGTPVAPVDPPFSAERIEQLPQEIRRAVVSRCGPDAEARHYFATYDNNSHVVRLDYSLLRCDRPQRLCRSSGCLQQTFAKSHGRYVLTSSNFKAAFEPGNSILQPDFARKRTSADARKPIQSYAKLPREFDQG
;
A
#
# COMPACT_ATOMS: atom_id res chain seq x y z
N MET A 1 -44.80 -76.17 10.16
CA MET A 1 -45.09 -74.84 10.72
C MET A 1 -43.73 -74.26 11.17
N LYS A 2 -43.01 -73.46 10.37
CA LYS A 2 -43.12 -71.99 10.12
C LYS A 2 -43.18 -71.16 11.41
N ILE A 3 -42.09 -70.43 11.72
CA ILE A 3 -42.00 -68.95 11.81
C ILE A 3 -40.51 -68.56 11.86
N PRO A 4 -40.08 -67.54 11.10
CA PRO A 4 -38.67 -67.15 10.93
C PRO A 4 -38.28 -66.02 11.88
N HIS A 5 -37.03 -65.98 12.34
CA HIS A 5 -36.50 -64.88 13.16
C HIS A 5 -35.49 -64.03 12.39
N LEU A 6 -36.04 -62.96 11.78
CA LEU A 6 -35.62 -61.57 11.87
C LEU A 6 -34.12 -61.24 11.68
N PHE A 7 -33.75 -60.86 10.45
CA PHE A 7 -32.59 -60.01 10.17
C PHE A 7 -32.91 -58.57 10.60
N PHE A 8 -32.30 -58.11 11.70
CA PHE A 8 -32.38 -56.73 12.17
C PHE A 8 -31.33 -55.90 11.40
N ALA A 9 -31.71 -55.26 10.30
CA ALA A 9 -30.85 -54.32 9.59
C ALA A 9 -30.86 -52.97 10.33
N ILE A 10 -29.77 -52.68 11.06
CA ILE A 10 -29.57 -51.38 11.71
C ILE A 10 -29.18 -50.36 10.63
N LEU A 11 -30.11 -49.49 10.23
CA LEU A 11 -29.82 -48.31 9.42
C LEU A 11 -29.25 -47.22 10.33
N ALA A 12 -27.94 -47.01 10.27
CA ALA A 12 -27.28 -45.89 10.95
C ALA A 12 -27.58 -44.58 10.18
N SER A 13 -28.38 -43.70 10.76
CA SER A 13 -28.61 -42.35 10.26
C SER A 13 -27.33 -41.51 10.43
N ILE A 14 -26.60 -41.30 9.34
CA ILE A 14 -25.48 -40.36 9.29
C ILE A 14 -26.07 -38.95 9.12
N SER A 15 -26.19 -38.20 10.22
CA SER A 15 -26.51 -36.77 10.14
C SER A 15 -25.30 -36.00 9.62
N PRO A 16 -25.43 -35.13 8.60
CA PRO A 16 -24.36 -34.22 8.24
C PRO A 16 -24.15 -33.23 9.39
N ALA A 17 -22.99 -33.30 10.04
CA ALA A 17 -22.56 -32.24 10.94
C ALA A 17 -22.27 -30.99 10.09
N ASN A 18 -23.07 -29.93 10.28
CA ASN A 18 -22.78 -28.61 9.71
C ASN A 18 -21.53 -28.03 10.41
N GLY A 19 -20.35 -28.39 9.92
CA GLY A 19 -19.13 -27.63 10.22
C GLY A 19 -19.21 -26.30 9.48
N THR A 20 -19.16 -25.18 10.19
CA THR A 20 -18.91 -23.89 9.55
C THR A 20 -17.48 -23.91 9.00
N PRO A 21 -17.27 -23.70 7.69
CA PRO A 21 -15.91 -23.57 7.18
C PRO A 21 -15.28 -22.35 7.85
N VAL A 22 -14.28 -22.59 8.70
CA VAL A 22 -13.43 -21.53 9.22
C VAL A 22 -12.55 -21.10 8.04
N ALA A 23 -12.84 -19.92 7.49
CA ALA A 23 -12.00 -19.35 6.44
C ALA A 23 -10.56 -19.25 6.95
N PRO A 24 -9.55 -19.63 6.15
CA PRO A 24 -8.15 -19.43 6.53
C PRO A 24 -7.90 -17.96 6.87
N VAL A 25 -7.25 -17.72 8.01
CA VAL A 25 -6.84 -16.38 8.42
C VAL A 25 -5.73 -15.91 7.47
N ASP A 26 -5.94 -14.79 6.78
CA ASP A 26 -4.93 -14.22 5.87
C ASP A 26 -3.68 -13.80 6.67
N PRO A 27 -2.48 -14.31 6.35
CA PRO A 27 -1.28 -13.97 7.08
C PRO A 27 -0.99 -12.47 7.07
N PRO A 28 -0.42 -11.91 8.16
CA PRO A 28 -0.17 -10.48 8.29
C PRO A 28 0.79 -9.95 7.21
N PHE A 29 1.67 -10.79 6.68
CA PHE A 29 2.58 -10.51 5.58
C PHE A 29 2.40 -11.57 4.49
N SER A 30 2.33 -11.16 3.23
CA SER A 30 2.18 -12.05 2.09
C SER A 30 2.81 -11.44 0.83
N ALA A 31 3.51 -12.26 0.06
CA ALA A 31 4.05 -11.90 -1.26
C ALA A 31 2.93 -11.70 -2.30
N GLU A 32 1.81 -12.41 -2.15
CA GLU A 32 0.67 -12.34 -3.07
C GLU A 32 0.14 -10.90 -3.23
N ARG A 33 0.17 -10.11 -2.15
CA ARG A 33 -0.24 -8.70 -2.15
C ARG A 33 0.64 -7.82 -3.05
N ILE A 34 1.89 -8.22 -3.28
CA ILE A 34 2.81 -7.56 -4.23
C ILE A 34 2.61 -8.11 -5.64
N GLU A 35 2.33 -9.42 -5.76
CA GLU A 35 2.07 -10.07 -7.04
C GLU A 35 0.82 -9.53 -7.75
N GLN A 36 -0.21 -9.19 -6.98
CA GLN A 36 -1.47 -8.59 -7.44
C GLN A 36 -1.34 -7.12 -7.87
N LEU A 37 -0.20 -6.47 -7.64
CA LEU A 37 0.01 -5.09 -8.07
C LEU A 37 0.11 -4.98 -9.60
N PRO A 38 -0.27 -3.82 -10.18
CA PRO A 38 0.03 -3.51 -11.56
C PRO A 38 1.51 -3.71 -11.86
N GLN A 39 1.82 -4.23 -13.06
CA GLN A 39 3.16 -4.68 -13.42
C GLN A 39 4.24 -3.60 -13.18
N GLU A 40 3.97 -2.35 -13.51
CA GLU A 40 4.90 -1.23 -13.28
C GLU A 40 5.22 -1.03 -11.80
N ILE A 41 4.18 -1.10 -10.96
CA ILE A 41 4.27 -0.90 -9.52
C ILE A 41 5.02 -2.08 -8.90
N ARG A 42 4.67 -3.31 -9.28
CA ARG A 42 5.36 -4.53 -8.82
C ARG A 42 6.85 -4.47 -9.11
N ARG A 43 7.24 -4.10 -10.34
CA ARG A 43 8.66 -3.93 -10.73
C ARG A 43 9.36 -2.90 -9.85
N ALA A 44 8.71 -1.78 -9.54
CA ALA A 44 9.29 -0.75 -8.67
C ALA A 44 9.54 -1.27 -7.24
N VAL A 45 8.58 -2.03 -6.68
CA VAL A 45 8.71 -2.63 -5.35
C VAL A 45 9.86 -3.65 -5.32
N VAL A 46 9.87 -4.60 -6.25
CA VAL A 46 10.90 -5.65 -6.36
C VAL A 46 12.29 -5.05 -6.59
N SER A 47 12.41 -3.99 -7.40
CA SER A 47 13.70 -3.32 -7.63
C SER A 47 14.32 -2.71 -6.36
N ARG A 48 13.49 -2.41 -5.35
CA ARG A 48 13.91 -1.79 -4.09
C ARG A 48 14.10 -2.80 -2.97
N CYS A 49 13.17 -3.75 -2.87
CA CYS A 49 13.07 -4.66 -1.74
C CYS A 49 13.56 -6.07 -2.06
N GLY A 50 13.74 -6.42 -3.34
CA GLY A 50 14.06 -7.77 -3.78
C GLY A 50 12.82 -8.59 -4.12
N PRO A 51 13.01 -9.82 -4.64
CA PRO A 51 11.93 -10.71 -5.03
C PRO A 51 11.17 -11.30 -3.84
N ASP A 52 11.84 -11.51 -2.70
CA ASP A 52 11.26 -12.11 -1.48
C ASP A 52 10.50 -11.10 -0.62
N ALA A 53 10.04 -10.01 -1.23
CA ALA A 53 9.32 -8.97 -0.54
C ALA A 53 7.92 -9.45 -0.15
N GLU A 54 7.47 -9.06 1.04
CA GLU A 54 6.13 -9.38 1.53
C GLU A 54 5.46 -8.12 2.09
N ALA A 55 4.16 -7.99 1.85
CA ALA A 55 3.40 -6.80 2.22
C ALA A 55 2.26 -7.13 3.20
N ARG A 56 1.91 -6.16 4.05
CA ARG A 56 0.66 -6.19 4.84
C ARG A 56 -0.54 -5.75 3.98
N HIS A 57 -1.76 -6.00 4.47
CA HIS A 57 -3.03 -5.71 3.76
C HIS A 57 -3.14 -4.32 3.13
N TYR A 58 -2.71 -3.27 3.84
CA TYR A 58 -2.86 -1.87 3.40
C TYR A 58 -1.60 -1.29 2.75
N PHE A 59 -0.66 -2.15 2.35
CA PHE A 59 0.55 -1.71 1.67
C PHE A 59 0.25 -0.85 0.43
N ALA A 60 -0.76 -1.23 -0.34
CA ALA A 60 -1.22 -0.49 -1.51
C ALA A 60 -2.69 -0.04 -1.32
N THR A 61 -2.92 1.26 -1.40
CA THR A 61 -4.27 1.85 -1.40
C THR A 61 -4.61 2.35 -2.80
N TYR A 62 -5.78 1.99 -3.30
CA TYR A 62 -6.27 2.40 -4.62
C TYR A 62 -7.30 3.51 -4.47
N ASP A 63 -7.06 4.63 -5.13
CA ASP A 63 -7.88 5.83 -5.10
C ASP A 63 -8.30 6.23 -6.51
N ASN A 64 -9.30 7.11 -6.60
CA ASN A 64 -9.76 7.70 -7.86
C ASN A 64 -10.09 6.64 -8.93
N ASN A 65 -10.97 5.69 -8.59
CA ASN A 65 -11.34 4.56 -9.45
C ASN A 65 -10.11 3.76 -9.95
N SER A 66 -9.17 3.50 -9.03
CA SER A 66 -7.88 2.84 -9.29
C SER A 66 -6.94 3.60 -10.23
N HIS A 67 -7.22 4.87 -10.57
CA HIS A 67 -6.26 5.70 -11.32
C HIS A 67 -5.08 6.16 -10.47
N VAL A 68 -5.18 6.11 -9.15
CA VAL A 68 -4.09 6.47 -8.24
C VAL A 68 -3.82 5.30 -7.30
N VAL A 69 -2.55 4.95 -7.13
CA VAL A 69 -2.11 3.90 -6.19
C VAL A 69 -1.09 4.49 -5.25
N ARG A 70 -1.33 4.37 -3.95
CA ARG A 70 -0.45 4.89 -2.89
C ARG A 70 0.19 3.70 -2.18
N LEU A 71 1.51 3.70 -2.11
CA LEU A 71 2.30 2.67 -1.42
C LEU A 71 2.84 3.22 -0.11
N ASP A 72 2.75 2.41 0.95
CA ASP A 72 3.39 2.68 2.24
C ASP A 72 4.44 1.61 2.56
N TYR A 73 5.71 1.97 2.45
CA TYR A 73 6.80 1.03 2.67
C TYR A 73 7.05 0.71 4.15
N SER A 74 6.37 1.36 5.11
CA SER A 74 6.36 0.88 6.51
C SER A 74 5.65 -0.46 6.66
N LEU A 75 4.79 -0.80 5.69
CA LEU A 75 4.01 -2.05 5.66
C LEU A 75 4.67 -3.14 4.80
N LEU A 76 5.95 -2.96 4.43
CA LEU A 76 6.71 -3.86 3.56
C LEU A 76 7.86 -4.50 4.33
N ARG A 77 8.04 -5.82 4.15
CA ARG A 77 9.13 -6.62 4.74
C ARG A 77 10.07 -7.11 3.65
N CYS A 78 11.37 -6.91 3.84
CA CYS A 78 12.45 -7.50 3.05
C CYS A 78 13.80 -7.37 3.76
N ASP A 79 14.86 -7.93 3.17
CA ASP A 79 16.21 -8.06 3.75
C ASP A 79 16.87 -6.74 4.19
N ARG A 80 16.52 -5.62 3.56
CA ARG A 80 17.20 -4.32 3.78
C ARG A 80 16.22 -3.19 4.09
N PRO A 81 15.51 -3.27 5.22
CA PRO A 81 14.47 -2.29 5.58
C PRO A 81 15.03 -0.87 5.78
N GLN A 82 16.31 -0.73 6.15
CA GLN A 82 16.94 0.58 6.34
C GLN A 82 17.04 1.45 5.06
N ARG A 83 16.84 0.86 3.87
CA ARG A 83 16.75 1.65 2.62
C ARG A 83 15.37 2.26 2.43
N LEU A 84 14.35 1.68 3.06
CA LEU A 84 12.94 2.03 2.91
C LEU A 84 12.48 2.94 4.03
N CYS A 85 12.99 2.73 5.24
CA CYS A 85 12.74 3.56 6.40
C CYS A 85 14.04 4.16 6.93
N ARG A 86 14.00 5.46 7.24
CA ARG A 86 15.09 6.28 7.78
C ARG A 86 14.62 6.94 9.07
N SER A 87 15.50 7.69 9.72
CA SER A 87 15.14 8.52 10.88
C SER A 87 14.00 9.52 10.59
N SER A 88 13.88 9.98 9.34
CA SER A 88 12.81 10.88 8.90
C SER A 88 11.47 10.19 8.58
N GLY A 89 11.38 8.86 8.80
CA GLY A 89 10.21 8.04 8.50
C GLY A 89 10.41 7.06 7.35
N CYS A 90 9.31 6.51 6.85
CA CYS A 90 9.28 5.50 5.81
C CYS A 90 8.89 6.06 4.45
N LEU A 91 9.40 5.43 3.39
CA LEU A 91 9.11 5.79 2.01
C LEU A 91 7.61 5.63 1.74
N GLN A 92 7.00 6.68 1.20
CA GLN A 92 5.69 6.63 0.57
C GLN A 92 5.82 7.00 -0.89
N GLN A 93 5.14 6.25 -1.74
CA GLN A 93 5.11 6.50 -3.18
C GLN A 93 3.68 6.61 -3.68
N THR A 94 3.47 7.46 -4.68
CA THR A 94 2.19 7.56 -5.38
C THR A 94 2.42 7.34 -6.85
N PHE A 95 1.62 6.46 -7.42
CA PHE A 95 1.57 6.18 -8.85
C PHE A 95 0.23 6.67 -9.38
N ALA A 96 0.24 7.25 -10.58
CA ALA A 96 -0.96 7.62 -11.30
C ALA A 96 -1.02 6.89 -12.65
N LYS A 97 -2.21 6.49 -13.06
CA LYS A 97 -2.46 5.87 -14.35
C LYS A 97 -2.45 6.94 -15.43
N SER A 98 -1.53 6.81 -16.39
CA SER A 98 -1.35 7.69 -17.54
C SER A 98 -1.15 6.83 -18.79
N HIS A 99 -1.94 7.09 -19.84
CA HIS A 99 -1.91 6.31 -21.10
C HIS A 99 -1.93 4.78 -20.88
N GLY A 100 -2.75 4.31 -19.94
CA GLY A 100 -2.89 2.88 -19.64
C GLY A 100 -1.82 2.28 -18.72
N ARG A 101 -0.80 3.06 -18.30
CA ARG A 101 0.30 2.59 -17.45
C ARG A 101 0.39 3.37 -16.16
N TYR A 102 0.87 2.75 -15.09
CA TYR A 102 1.16 3.48 -13.85
C TYR A 102 2.53 4.13 -13.91
N VAL A 103 2.57 5.44 -13.65
CA VAL A 103 3.80 6.24 -13.57
C VAL A 103 3.96 6.81 -12.16
N LEU A 104 5.20 6.83 -11.66
CA LEU A 104 5.52 7.41 -10.36
C LEU A 104 5.33 8.93 -10.42
N THR A 105 4.41 9.47 -9.60
CA THR A 105 4.13 10.91 -9.53
C THR A 105 4.62 11.56 -8.26
N SER A 106 4.84 10.79 -7.19
CA SER A 106 5.40 11.29 -5.94
C SER A 106 6.20 10.21 -5.21
N SER A 107 7.29 10.63 -4.56
CA SER A 107 8.13 9.79 -3.71
C SER A 107 8.66 10.66 -2.58
N ASN A 108 8.28 10.37 -1.34
CA ASN A 108 8.68 11.14 -0.17
C ASN A 108 8.80 10.22 1.06
N PHE A 109 9.43 10.71 2.13
CA PHE A 109 9.45 10.02 3.40
C PHE A 109 8.42 10.67 4.33
N LYS A 110 7.63 9.85 5.02
CA LYS A 110 6.67 10.30 6.03
C LYS A 110 6.75 9.42 7.26
N ALA A 111 6.22 9.90 8.39
CA ALA A 111 6.04 9.07 9.57
C ALA A 111 5.36 7.74 9.21
N ALA A 112 5.81 6.66 9.83
CA ALA A 112 5.25 5.34 9.62
C ALA A 112 3.75 5.32 9.98
N PHE A 113 3.00 4.45 9.33
CA PHE A 113 1.61 4.24 9.70
C PHE A 113 1.56 3.51 11.06
N GLU A 114 1.13 4.21 12.11
CA GLU A 114 0.92 3.66 13.45
C GLU A 114 -0.55 3.23 13.61
N PRO A 115 -0.88 1.92 13.51
CA PRO A 115 -2.24 1.44 13.74
C PRO A 115 -2.55 1.46 15.24
N GLY A 116 -3.01 2.60 15.76
CA GLY A 116 -3.38 2.72 17.17
C GLY A 116 -3.65 4.13 17.67
N ASN A 117 -3.29 5.17 16.91
CA ASN A 117 -3.52 6.56 17.29
C ASN A 117 -4.41 7.31 16.28
N SER A 118 -5.52 6.68 15.88
CA SER A 118 -6.55 7.29 15.02
C SER A 118 -7.38 8.35 15.76
N ILE A 119 -6.74 9.45 16.18
CA ILE A 119 -7.38 10.75 16.41
C ILE A 119 -6.50 11.79 15.71
N LEU A 120 -6.41 11.69 14.38
CA LEU A 120 -6.29 12.77 13.39
C LEU A 120 -5.91 12.08 12.06
N GLN A 121 -6.90 11.82 11.22
CA GLN A 121 -6.65 11.73 9.79
C GLN A 121 -6.09 13.10 9.37
N PRO A 122 -4.88 13.20 8.78
CA PRO A 122 -4.44 14.46 8.21
C PRO A 122 -5.29 14.72 6.97
N ASP A 123 -6.27 15.59 7.14
CA ASP A 123 -6.77 16.54 6.17
C ASP A 123 -6.90 16.03 4.73
N PHE A 124 -7.96 15.26 4.48
CA PHE A 124 -8.62 15.22 3.17
C PHE A 124 -9.36 16.54 2.85
N ALA A 125 -8.85 17.68 3.32
CA ALA A 125 -9.37 19.00 3.01
C ALA A 125 -8.40 19.73 2.09
N ARG A 126 -8.41 19.35 0.81
CA ARG A 126 -7.88 20.18 -0.26
C ARG A 126 -8.77 21.43 -0.39
N LYS A 127 -8.56 22.47 0.42
CA LYS A 127 -9.01 23.82 0.06
C LYS A 127 -8.11 24.32 -1.08
N ARG A 128 -8.61 24.21 -2.31
CA ARG A 128 -8.23 25.15 -3.38
C ARG A 128 -8.82 26.50 -2.98
N THR A 129 -8.06 27.35 -2.31
CA THR A 129 -8.31 28.80 -2.36
C THR A 129 -7.50 29.37 -3.50
N SER A 130 -8.20 29.54 -4.61
CA SER A 130 -7.89 30.49 -5.68
C SER A 130 -7.74 31.89 -5.08
N ALA A 131 -6.54 32.30 -4.68
CA ALA A 131 -6.16 33.69 -4.46
C ALA A 131 -4.65 33.79 -4.17
N ASP A 132 -3.81 33.55 -5.16
CA ASP A 132 -2.55 34.31 -5.28
C ASP A 132 -2.07 34.26 -6.73
N ALA A 133 -2.74 35.07 -7.56
CA ALA A 133 -2.26 35.44 -8.86
C ALA A 133 -1.86 36.93 -8.80
N ARG A 134 -0.55 37.18 -8.65
CA ARG A 134 0.23 38.36 -9.11
C ARG A 134 1.67 38.12 -8.63
N LYS A 135 2.73 38.14 -9.43
CA LYS A 135 3.00 38.75 -10.74
C LYS A 135 4.29 38.12 -11.35
N PRO A 136 4.62 38.40 -12.62
CA PRO A 136 5.50 37.60 -13.47
C PRO A 136 6.99 38.01 -13.48
N ILE A 137 7.81 36.99 -13.76
CA ILE A 137 8.96 36.84 -14.69
C ILE A 137 9.85 38.07 -15.08
N GLN A 138 11.17 37.87 -14.88
CA GLN A 138 12.37 38.41 -15.56
C GLN A 138 12.65 39.93 -15.58
N SER A 139 13.88 40.34 -15.21
CA SER A 139 14.90 40.79 -16.18
C SER A 139 16.17 41.37 -15.52
N TYR A 140 17.30 40.86 -15.99
CA TYR A 140 18.71 41.29 -16.01
C TYR A 140 19.16 42.72 -15.58
N ALA A 141 20.30 42.78 -14.87
CA ALA A 141 21.51 43.65 -15.05
C ALA A 141 22.37 43.58 -13.75
N LYS A 142 23.59 43.05 -13.67
CA LYS A 142 24.93 43.37 -14.23
C LYS A 142 25.65 44.60 -13.62
N LEU A 143 26.60 44.30 -12.71
CA LEU A 143 27.91 44.97 -12.35
C LEU A 143 27.92 46.35 -11.64
N PRO A 144 29.07 46.81 -11.05
CA PRO A 144 30.04 46.17 -10.13
C PRO A 144 30.56 47.08 -8.98
N ARG A 145 31.48 46.53 -8.16
CA ARG A 145 32.52 47.17 -7.31
C ARG A 145 32.09 48.02 -6.10
N GLU A 146 32.63 47.65 -4.95
CA GLU A 146 33.48 48.57 -4.17
C GLU A 146 34.49 47.71 -3.39
N PHE A 147 35.76 48.05 -3.55
CA PHE A 147 36.92 47.55 -2.82
C PHE A 147 37.18 48.64 -1.78
N ASP A 148 37.27 48.32 -0.48
CA ASP A 148 37.83 49.29 0.47
C ASP A 148 38.69 48.56 1.50
N GLN A 149 40.00 48.78 1.35
CA GLN A 149 41.00 48.59 2.39
C GLN A 149 41.27 49.97 3.00
N GLY A 150 41.08 50.09 4.31
CA GLY A 150 41.63 51.13 5.17
C GLY A 150 42.06 50.49 6.47
#